data_AF-A0A2V9KB55-F1
#
_entry.id   AF-A0A2V9KB55-F1
#
_cell.length_a   1.000
_cell.length_b   1.000
_cell.length_c   1.000
_cell.angle_alpha   90.00
_cell.angle_beta   90.00
_cell.angle_gamma   90.00
#
_symmetry.space_group_name_H-M   'P 1'
#
loop_
_entity.id
_entity.type
_entity.pdbx_description
1 polymer ?
#
loop_
_entity_poly.entity_id
_entity_poly.type
_entity_poly.pdbx_seq_one_letter_code
_entity_poly.pdbx_strand_id
1 'polypeptide(L)' 'MRDECLNEHWFMNLAEARRVVEAWRRDYNEGRPHTSLGNRTPQEFAGAGRKDT' A
#
# COMPACT_ATOMS: atom_id res chain seq x y z
N MET A 1 -1.34 -13.66 -13.12
CA MET A 1 -1.96 -12.34 -13.40
C MET A 1 -1.07 -11.21 -12.90
N ARG A 2 0.21 -11.24 -13.29
CA ARG A 2 1.20 -10.18 -13.04
C ARG A 2 1.55 -9.43 -14.34
N ASP A 3 1.11 -9.95 -15.48
CA ASP A 3 1.43 -9.43 -16.82
C ASP A 3 0.43 -8.38 -17.34
N GLU A 4 -0.77 -8.30 -16.77
CA GLU A 4 -1.79 -7.33 -17.22
C GLU A 4 -1.60 -5.94 -16.58
N CYS A 5 -0.95 -5.85 -15.41
CA CYS A 5 -0.76 -4.55 -14.74
C CYS A 5 0.52 -3.81 -15.18
N LEU A 6 1.45 -4.48 -15.86
CA LEU A 6 2.69 -3.86 -16.35
C LEU A 6 2.63 -3.42 -17.83
N ASN A 7 1.59 -3.82 -18.58
CA ASN A 7 1.48 -3.55 -20.02
C ASN A 7 0.49 -2.42 -20.39
N GLU A 8 -0.30 -1.90 -19.46
CA GLU A 8 -1.37 -0.94 -19.79
C GLU A 8 -1.25 0.41 -19.09
N HIS A 9 -0.08 0.75 -18.53
CA HIS A 9 0.21 2.11 -18.07
C HIS A 9 1.55 2.55 -18.64
N TRP A 10 1.51 3.30 -19.74
CA TRP A 10 2.65 4.05 -20.23
C TRP A 10 2.93 5.17 -19.21
N PHE A 11 3.74 4.89 -18.19
CA PHE A 11 4.22 5.96 -17.32
C PHE A 11 5.11 6.86 -18.16
N MET A 12 4.66 8.09 -18.42
CA MET A 12 5.39 9.04 -19.28
C MET A 12 6.75 9.42 -18.67
N ASN A 13 6.92 9.25 -17.36
CA ASN A 13 8.18 9.42 -16.64
C ASN A 13 8.15 8.76 -15.24
N LEU A 14 9.33 8.61 -14.63
CA LEU A 14 9.51 8.01 -13.30
C LEU A 14 8.79 8.79 -12.17
N ALA A 15 8.58 10.10 -12.35
CA ALA A 15 7.92 10.92 -11.33
C ALA A 15 6.43 10.58 -11.21
N GLU A 16 5.76 10.32 -12.33
CA GLU A 16 4.36 9.87 -12.34
C GLU A 16 4.21 8.46 -11.77
N ALA A 17 5.08 7.53 -12.16
CA ALA A 17 5.09 6.19 -11.57
C ALA A 17 5.26 6.25 -10.05
N ARG A 18 6.20 7.07 -9.56
CA ARG A 18 6.42 7.28 -8.12
C ARG A 18 5.17 7.84 -7.44
N ARG A 19 4.52 8.83 -8.05
CA ARG A 19 3.30 9.44 -7.49
C ARG A 19 2.17 8.41 -7.34
N VAL A 20 1.92 7.61 -8.38
CA VAL A 20 0.87 6.59 -8.37
C VAL A 20 1.17 5.52 -7.34
N VAL A 21 2.41 5.03 -7.29
CA VAL A 21 2.84 4.01 -6.31
C VAL A 21 2.73 4.53 -4.88
N GLU A 22 3.15 5.77 -4.60
CA GLU A 22 3.03 6.34 -3.26
C GLU A 22 1.57 6.57 -2.85
N ALA A 23 0.71 6.97 -3.78
CA ALA A 23 -0.73 7.09 -3.52
C ALA A 23 -1.34 5.72 -3.17
N TRP A 24 -1.03 4.69 -3.95
CA TRP A 24 -1.51 3.33 -3.69
C TRP A 24 -0.97 2.76 -2.38
N ARG A 25 0.32 2.99 -2.08
CA ARG A 25 0.95 2.58 -0.83
C ARG A 25 0.25 3.18 0.38
N ARG A 26 -0.14 4.46 0.32
CA ARG A 26 -0.91 5.12 1.39
C ARG A 26 -2.29 4.50 1.56
N ASP A 27 -3.07 4.39 0.47
CA ASP A 27 -4.40 3.78 0.52
C ASP A 27 -4.37 2.37 1.14
N TYR A 28 -3.39 1.55 0.73
CA TYR A 28 -3.24 0.20 1.25
C TYR A 28 -2.89 0.18 2.74
N ASN A 29 -1.88 0.96 3.15
CA ASN A 29 -1.38 0.89 4.52
C ASN A 29 -2.32 1.54 5.55
N GLU A 30 -3.05 2.56 5.14
CA GLU A 30 -3.86 3.39 6.03
C GLU A 30 -5.36 3.06 5.94
N GLY A 31 -5.84 2.56 4.79
CA GLY A 31 -7.27 2.44 4.51
C GLY A 31 -7.84 1.02 4.46
N ARG A 32 -6.99 -0.02 4.43
CA ARG A 32 -7.43 -1.40 4.18
C ARG A 32 -7.16 -2.31 5.39
N PRO A 33 -8.20 -2.63 6.18
CA PRO A 33 -8.08 -3.62 7.24
C PRO A 33 -7.85 -5.02 6.67
N HIS A 34 -7.01 -5.79 7.35
CA HIS A 34 -6.72 -7.17 6.97
C HIS A 34 -7.05 -8.12 8.12
N THR A 35 -7.74 -9.21 7.81
CA THR A 35 -8.14 -10.24 8.80
C THR A 35 -6.94 -10.90 9.46
N SER A 36 -5.83 -11.08 8.73
CA SER A 36 -4.55 -11.57 9.26
C SER A 36 -3.90 -10.63 10.28
N LEU A 37 -4.27 -9.35 10.28
CA LEU A 37 -3.82 -8.34 11.24
C LEU A 37 -4.86 -8.08 12.34
N GLY A 38 -5.80 -9.00 12.55
CA GLY A 38 -6.89 -8.83 13.52
C GLY A 38 -7.93 -7.81 13.06
N ASN A 39 -8.16 -7.73 11.75
CA ASN A 39 -9.06 -6.76 11.12
C ASN A 39 -8.61 -5.31 11.32
N ARG A 40 -7.29 -5.08 11.30
CA ARG A 40 -6.64 -3.78 11.41
C ARG A 40 -5.88 -3.46 10.14
N THR A 41 -5.69 -2.17 9.87
CA THR A 41 -4.83 -1.72 8.77
C THR A 41 -3.35 -2.00 9.10
N PRO A 42 -2.47 -2.12 8.09
CA PRO A 42 -1.04 -2.25 8.32
C PRO A 42 -0.47 -1.15 9.23
N GLN A 43 -0.93 0.09 9.09
CA GLN A 43 -0.49 1.22 9.92
C GLN A 43 -0.94 1.06 11.38
N GLU A 44 -2.19 0.67 11.62
CA GLU A 44 -2.70 0.44 12.99
C GLU A 44 -1.98 -0.72 13.68
N PHE A 45 -1.69 -1.79 12.93
CA PHE A 45 -0.95 -2.94 13.43
C PHE A 45 0.49 -2.55 13.81
N ALA A 46 1.20 -1.83 12.92
CA ALA A 46 2.55 -1.35 13.18
C ALA A 46 2.62 -0.33 14.33
N GLY A 47 1.57 0.49 14.51
CA GLY A 47 1.46 1.41 15.63
C GLY A 47 1.18 0.73 16.97
N ALA A 48 0.55 -0.45 16.97
CA ALA A 48 0.26 -1.22 18.17
C ALA A 48 1.51 -1.82 18.80
N GLY A 49 2.40 -2.41 18.00
CA GLY A 49 3.63 -3.05 18.49
C GLY A 49 4.66 -2.09 19.11
N ARG A 50 4.42 -0.76 19.05
CA ARG A 50 5.25 0.24 19.74
C ARG A 50 4.78 0.57 21.17
N LYS A 51 3.66 0.01 21.63
CA LYS A 51 3.13 0.24 22.99
C LYS A 51 3.50 -0.88 23.98
N ASP A 52 4.12 -1.95 23.50
CA ASP A 52 4.44 -3.15 24.27
C ASP A 52 5.95 -3.24 24.63
N THR A 53 6.66 -2.11 24.70
CA THR A 53 8.05 -2.01 25.19
C THR A 53 8.20 -0.90 26.20
#